data_AF-A0A7G3AT62-F1
#
_entry.id   AF-A0A7G3AT62-F1
#
_cell.length_a   1.000
_cell.length_b   1.000
_cell.length_c   1.000
_cell.angle_alpha   90.00
_cell.angle_beta   90.00
_cell.angle_gamma   90.00
#
_symmetry.space_group_name_H-M   'P 1'
#
loop_
_entity.id
_entity.type
_entity.pdbx_description
1 polymer ?
#
loop_
_entity_poly.entity_id
_entity_poly.type
_entity_poly.pdbx_seq_one_letter_code
_entity_poly.pdbx_strand_id
1 'polypeptide(L)' 'MVKLKWGHEYKGYLVSVDSYMNLQLANTEEHIDGQNTGNLGEVLIRCNNVLYIRGIDDDDEEGEMRD' A
#
# COMPACT_ATOMS: atom_id res chain seq x y z
N MET A 1 2.04 -4.04 0.92
CA MET A 1 2.18 -2.59 1.16
C MET A 1 2.91 -1.93 0.00
N VAL A 2 2.40 -0.81 -0.51
CA VAL A 2 3.05 0.03 -1.51
C VAL A 2 3.37 1.38 -0.87
N LYS A 3 4.64 1.79 -0.86
CA LYS A 3 5.04 3.12 -0.37
C LYS A 3 5.26 4.04 -1.56
N LEU A 4 4.65 5.22 -1.52
CA LEU A 4 4.89 6.27 -2.52
C LEU A 4 6.11 7.10 -2.17
N LYS A 5 6.67 7.78 -3.18
CA LYS A 5 7.84 8.68 -3.04
C LYS A 5 7.66 9.79 -2.01
N TRP A 6 6.41 10.13 -1.70
CA TRP A 6 6.05 11.24 -0.82
C TRP A 6 5.66 10.80 0.59
N GLY A 7 5.82 9.51 0.93
CA GLY A 7 5.57 9.00 2.28
C GLY A 7 4.24 8.28 2.47
N HIS A 8 3.23 8.56 1.63
CA HIS A 8 1.95 7.83 1.65
C HIS A 8 2.15 6.33 1.44
N GLU A 9 1.39 5.54 2.19
CA GLU A 9 1.42 4.08 2.15
C GLU A 9 0.03 3.55 1.81
N TYR A 10 -0.01 2.55 0.93
CA TYR A 10 -1.23 1.87 0.54
C TYR A 10 -1.09 0.40 0.89
N LYS A 11 -1.96 -0.09 1.79
CA LYS A 11 -2.04 -1.50 2.18
C LYS A 11 -3.26 -2.10 1.50
N GLY A 12 -3.11 -3.22 0.81
CA GLY A 12 -4.20 -3.84 0.05
C GLY A 12 -3.71 -5.07 -0.71
N TYR A 13 -4.65 -5.78 -1.32
CA TYR A 13 -4.36 -6.97 -2.12
C TYR A 13 -3.91 -6.57 -3.52
N LEU A 14 -2.72 -6.99 -3.92
CA LEU A 14 -2.23 -6.77 -5.28
C LEU A 14 -3.00 -7.66 -6.25
N VAL A 15 -3.86 -7.06 -7.08
CA VAL A 15 -4.69 -7.77 -8.06
C VAL A 15 -3.94 -8.00 -9.36
N SER A 16 -3.30 -6.96 -9.88
CA SER A 16 -2.59 -7.03 -11.15
C SER A 16 -1.49 -5.98 -11.26
N VAL A 17 -0.55 -6.22 -12.18
CA VAL A 17 0.56 -5.33 -12.52
C VAL A 17 0.77 -5.36 -14.03
N ASP A 18 1.14 -4.23 -14.63
CA ASP A 18 1.55 -4.16 -16.04
C ASP A 18 3.08 -4.07 -16.23
N SER A 19 3.55 -4.08 -17.48
CA SER A 19 4.98 -4.00 -17.80
C SER A 19 5.65 -2.68 -17.39
N TYR A 20 4.86 -1.65 -17.09
CA TYR A 20 5.36 -0.36 -16.61
C TYR A 20 5.39 -0.29 -15.08
N MET A 21 4.91 -1.32 -14.39
CA MET A 21 4.71 -1.37 -12.94
C MET A 21 3.62 -0.43 -12.44
N ASN A 22 2.57 -0.20 -13.24
CA ASN A 22 1.31 0.30 -12.68
C ASN A 22 0.66 -0.83 -11.87
N LEU A 23 0.08 -0.50 -10.71
CA LEU A 23 -0.40 -1.49 -9.74
C LEU A 23 -1.91 -1.34 -9.53
N GLN A 24 -2.66 -2.43 -9.61
CA GLN A 24 -4.05 -2.49 -9.20
C GLN A 24 -4.13 -3.14 -7.81
N LEU A 25 -4.69 -2.42 -6.85
CA LEU A 25 -4.92 -2.88 -5.48
C LEU A 25 -6.42 -3.00 -5.20
N ALA A 26 -6.82 -4.03 -4.46
CA ALA A 26 -8.17 -4.22 -3.93
C ALA A 26 -8.17 -4.16 -2.39
N ASN A 27 -9.32 -3.80 -1.81
CA ASN A 27 -9.51 -3.55 -0.37
C ASN A 27 -8.39 -2.68 0.22
N THR A 28 -8.08 -1.59 -0.48
CA THR A 28 -6.95 -0.73 -0.19
C THR A 28 -7.27 0.20 0.97
N GLU A 29 -6.35 0.31 1.92
CA GLU A 29 -6.35 1.27 3.01
C GLU A 29 -5.19 2.26 2.79
N GLU A 30 -5.48 3.54 3.03
CA GLU A 30 -4.46 4.58 2.99
C GLU A 30 -3.89 4.80 4.39
N HIS A 31 -2.56 4.86 4.46
CA HIS A 31 -1.82 5.23 5.64
C HIS A 31 -0.98 6.47 5.36
N ILE A 32 -1.13 7.49 6.20
CA ILE A 32 -0.32 8.71 6.18
C ILE A 32 0.37 8.82 7.53
N ASP A 33 1.69 8.95 7.53
CA ASP A 33 2.51 9.00 8.75
C ASP A 33 2.23 7.80 9.69
N GLY A 34 2.02 6.61 9.11
CA GLY A 34 1.73 5.37 9.83
C GLY A 34 0.27 5.20 10.28
N GLN A 35 -0.54 6.26 10.22
CA GLN A 35 -1.93 6.23 10.67
C GLN A 35 -2.88 5.89 9.52
N ASN A 36 -3.82 4.97 9.75
CA ASN A 36 -4.87 4.65 8.80
C ASN A 36 -5.80 5.87 8.63
N THR A 37 -5.85 6.42 7.41
CA THR A 37 -6.69 7.59 7.06
C THR A 37 -8.02 7.19 6.44
N GLY A 38 -8.17 5.93 6.03
CA GLY A 38 -9.43 5.39 5.55
C GLY A 38 -9.29 4.28 4.50
N ASN A 39 -10.42 3.65 4.21
CA ASN A 39 -10.53 2.63 3.18
C ASN A 39 -10.87 3.28 1.82
N LEU A 40 -10.10 2.94 0.80
CA LEU A 40 -10.23 3.40 -0.58
C LEU A 40 -10.83 2.35 -1.53
N GLY A 41 -10.91 1.09 -1.09
CA GLY A 41 -11.42 -0.01 -1.94
C GLY A 41 -10.46 -0.35 -3.09
N GLU A 42 -10.89 -0.13 -4.32
CA GLU A 42 -10.11 -0.43 -5.52
C GLU A 42 -9.27 0.78 -5.98
N VAL A 43 -7.96 0.60 -6.10
CA VAL A 43 -7.01 1.68 -6.39
C VAL A 43 -6.07 1.28 -7.53
N LEU A 44 -5.84 2.22 -8.46
CA LEU A 44 -4.78 2.13 -9.45
C LEU A 44 -3.64 3.09 -9.08
N ILE A 45 -2.45 2.55 -8.83
CA ILE A 45 -1.24 3.34 -8.55
C ILE A 45 -0.38 3.39 -9.81
N ARG A 46 -0.08 4.62 -10.27
CA ARG A 46 0.82 4.84 -11.39
C ARG A 46 2.28 4.58 -10.99
N CYS A 47 2.99 3.87 -11.85
CA CYS A 47 4.34 3.35 -11.59
C CYS A 47 5.35 4.39 -11.09
N ASN A 48 5.35 5.58 -11.67
CA ASN A 48 6.33 6.62 -11.36
C ASN A 48 6.13 7.26 -9.98
N ASN A 49 5.05 6.95 -9.27
CA ASN A 49 4.82 7.38 -7.89
C ASN A 49 5.31 6.37 -6.86
N VAL A 50 5.55 5.12 -7.26
CA VAL A 50 5.99 4.04 -6.37
C VAL A 50 7.45 4.27 -5.97
N LEU A 51 7.73 4.17 -4.67
CA LEU A 51 9.09 4.08 -4.13
C LEU A 51 9.50 2.62 -3.98
N TYR A 52 8.68 1.80 -3.32
CA TYR A 52 8.84 0.35 -3.25
C TYR A 52 7.51 -0.36 -2.99
N ILE A 53 7.51 -1.68 -3.21
CA ILE A 53 6.44 -2.61 -2.82
C ILE A 53 7.04 -3.72 -1.96
N ARG A 54 6.30 -4.15 -0.93
CA ARG A 54 6.65 -5.31 -0.10
C ARG A 54 5.41 -6.15 0.23
N GLY A 55 5.64 -7.45 0.43
CA GLY A 55 4.68 -8.31 1.12
C GLY A 55 4.49 -7.85 2.57
N ILE A 56 3.31 -8.14 3.13
CA ILE A 56 3.02 -7.99 4.55
C ILE A 56 2.81 -9.42 5.03
N ASP A 57 3.60 -9.85 6.01
CA ASP A 57 3.38 -11.12 6.68
C ASP A 57 2.36 -10.92 7.80
N ASP A 58 1.58 -11.94 8.15
CA ASP A 58 0.50 -11.83 9.15
C ASP A 58 1.02 -11.35 10.53
N ASP A 59 2.31 -11.56 10.82
CA ASP A 59 2.97 -11.11 12.06
C ASP A 59 3.31 -9.61 12.09
N ASP A 60 3.36 -8.92 10.92
CA ASP A 60 3.68 -7.49 10.84
C ASP A 60 2.52 -6.60 11.33
N GLU A 61 1.29 -7.12 11.38
CA GLU A 61 0.12 -6.39 11.91
C GLU A 61 0.21 -6.16 13.42
N GLU A 62 0.89 -7.03 14.18
CA GLU A 62 1.09 -6.88 15.63
C GLU A 62 2.17 -5.85 16.00
N GLY A 63 3.10 -5.55 15.07
CA GLY A 63 4.20 -4.62 15.30
C GLY A 63 3.78 -3.15 15.38
N GLU A 64 2.66 -2.78 14.75
CA GLU A 64 2.11 -1.42 14.78
C GLU A 64 1.22 -1.14 16.02
N MET A 65 0.87 -2.17 16.82
CA MET A 65 0.07 -2.03 18.06
C MET A 65 0.92 -1.96 19.35
N ARG A 66 2.24 -1.78 19.24
CA ARG A 66 3.15 -1.60 20.37
C ARG A 66 3.77 -0.21 20.36
N ASP A 67 3.03 0.75 20.87
CA ASP A 67 3.52 1.93 21.61
C ASP A 67 2.45 2.40 22.61
#